data_AF-A0A9X3DQE8-F1
#
_entry.id   AF-A0A9X3DQE8-F1
#
_cell.length_a   1.000
_cell.length_b   1.000
_cell.length_c   1.000
_cell.angle_alpha   90.00
_cell.angle_beta   90.00
_cell.angle_gamma   90.00
#
_symmetry.space_group_name_H-M   'P 1'
#
loop_
_entity.id
_entity.type
_entity.pdbx_description
1 polymer ?
#
loop_
_entity_poly.entity_id
_entity_poly.type
_entity_poly.pdbx_seq_one_letter_code
_entity_poly.pdbx_strand_id
1 'polypeptide(L)'
;MKLLKVCVITLLGMASIPAFANPIEDQYKALVAPQPSYAKFQKNFNTILGKIEEITERATQTQDRAELYPMCVAIQSSITVLKNNQKYKAQYDRDYKQFDTTFDETLASATQGLSDKKAICDQAKKEYLAQH
;
A
#
# COMPACT_ATOMS: atom_id res chain seq x y z
N MET A 1 34.77 -39.01 -3.60
CA MET A 1 33.74 -38.15 -4.23
C MET A 1 33.18 -37.22 -3.17
N LYS A 2 33.36 -35.90 -3.30
CA LYS A 2 32.80 -34.91 -2.36
C LYS A 2 31.50 -34.38 -2.94
N LEU A 3 30.38 -34.66 -2.26
CA LEU A 3 29.05 -34.14 -2.58
C LEU A 3 29.02 -32.63 -2.31
N LEU A 4 28.97 -31.82 -3.38
CA LEU A 4 28.65 -30.41 -3.27
C LEU A 4 27.17 -30.27 -2.91
N LYS A 5 26.91 -29.73 -1.71
CA LYS A 5 25.58 -29.25 -1.30
C LYS A 5 25.25 -28.02 -2.13
N VAL A 6 24.36 -28.17 -3.10
CA VAL A 6 23.76 -27.05 -3.84
C VAL A 6 22.76 -26.37 -2.90
N CYS A 7 23.17 -25.27 -2.27
CA CYS A 7 22.24 -24.35 -1.63
C CYS A 7 21.43 -23.65 -2.73
N VAL A 8 20.22 -24.14 -2.97
CA VAL A 8 19.21 -23.44 -3.76
C VAL A 8 18.82 -22.20 -2.97
N ILE A 9 19.46 -21.07 -3.28
CA ILE A 9 18.98 -19.75 -2.87
C ILE A 9 17.72 -19.51 -3.69
N THR A 10 16.56 -19.85 -3.13
CA THR A 10 15.28 -19.30 -3.58
C THR A 10 15.37 -17.79 -3.44
N LEU A 11 15.74 -17.11 -4.53
CA LEU A 11 15.41 -15.70 -4.70
C LEU A 11 13.89 -15.61 -4.54
N LEU A 12 13.45 -15.10 -3.39
CA LEU A 12 12.13 -14.50 -3.28
C LEU A 12 12.03 -13.54 -4.46
N GLY A 13 11.21 -13.90 -5.44
CA GLY A 13 10.87 -13.01 -6.52
C GLY A 13 10.43 -11.71 -5.88
N MET A 14 11.26 -10.68 -5.99
CA MET A 14 10.81 -9.32 -5.83
C MET A 14 9.74 -9.21 -6.91
N ALA A 15 8.48 -9.37 -6.53
CA ALA A 15 7.37 -8.99 -7.36
C ALA A 15 7.68 -7.53 -7.70
N SER A 16 8.15 -7.31 -8.91
CA SER A 16 8.47 -6.01 -9.44
C SER A 16 7.17 -5.25 -9.42
N ILE A 17 6.97 -4.48 -8.35
CA ILE A 17 5.93 -3.47 -8.31
C ILE A 17 6.23 -2.63 -9.55
N PRO A 18 5.32 -2.57 -10.53
CA PRO A 18 5.57 -1.80 -11.74
C PRO A 18 5.92 -0.38 -11.30
N ALA A 19 7.15 0.03 -11.61
CA ALA A 19 7.60 1.39 -11.37
C ALA A 19 6.68 2.31 -12.18
N PHE A 20 6.01 3.23 -11.52
CA PHE A 20 5.03 4.09 -12.16
C PHE A 20 5.80 5.16 -12.95
N ALA A 21 5.99 4.99 -14.25
CA ALA A 21 6.49 6.10 -15.06
C ALA A 21 5.39 7.19 -15.19
N ASN A 22 5.29 8.17 -14.26
CA ASN A 22 4.57 9.46 -14.41
C ASN A 22 4.48 10.29 -13.09
N PRO A 23 4.02 11.58 -13.11
CA PRO A 23 3.67 12.43 -11.95
C PRO A 23 2.88 11.77 -10.81
N ILE A 24 2.22 10.66 -11.11
CA ILE A 24 1.55 9.80 -10.15
C ILE A 24 2.54 9.19 -9.15
N GLU A 25 3.69 8.70 -9.62
CA GLU A 25 4.72 8.16 -8.74
C GLU A 25 5.12 9.22 -7.72
N ASP A 26 5.42 10.44 -8.16
CA ASP A 26 5.87 11.52 -7.30
C ASP A 26 4.81 11.92 -6.26
N GLN A 27 3.53 11.89 -6.62
CA GLN A 27 2.43 12.16 -5.68
C GLN A 27 2.38 11.15 -4.52
N TYR A 28 2.73 9.89 -4.78
CA TYR A 28 2.58 8.80 -3.81
C TYR A 28 3.91 8.21 -3.31
N LYS A 29 5.05 8.66 -3.85
CA LYS A 29 6.41 8.18 -3.55
C LYS A 29 6.72 8.19 -2.07
N ALA A 30 6.29 9.26 -1.40
CA ALA A 30 6.47 9.40 0.04
C ALA A 30 5.69 8.34 0.84
N LEU A 31 4.58 7.81 0.32
CA LEU A 31 3.78 6.75 0.97
C LEU A 31 4.36 5.35 0.73
N VAL A 32 4.96 5.12 -0.45
CA VAL A 32 5.50 3.81 -0.86
C VAL A 32 6.98 3.61 -0.54
N ALA A 33 7.69 4.63 -0.07
CA ALA A 33 9.08 4.50 0.35
C ALA A 33 9.21 3.97 1.81
N PRO A 34 10.31 3.30 2.17
CA PRO A 34 10.68 3.08 3.56
C PRO A 34 10.78 4.41 4.33
N GLN A 35 10.28 4.43 5.57
CA GLN A 35 10.11 5.67 6.32
C GLN A 35 11.29 5.91 7.29
N PRO A 36 11.93 7.09 7.26
CA PRO A 36 13.17 7.34 8.01
C PRO A 36 12.95 7.46 9.52
N SER A 37 11.74 7.81 9.95
CA SER A 37 11.39 7.98 11.36
C SER A 37 9.99 7.46 11.66
N TYR A 38 9.74 7.18 12.94
CA TYR A 38 8.44 6.75 13.43
C TYR A 38 7.34 7.79 13.19
N ALA A 39 7.61 9.08 13.45
CA ALA A 39 6.66 10.16 13.19
C ALA A 39 6.24 10.23 11.71
N LYS A 40 7.21 10.05 10.79
CA LYS A 40 6.91 10.02 9.35
C LYS A 40 6.09 8.79 8.98
N PHE A 41 6.46 7.63 9.53
CA PHE A 41 5.70 6.39 9.39
C PHE A 41 4.26 6.55 9.86
N GLN A 42 4.02 7.03 11.08
CA GLN A 42 2.69 7.20 11.65
C GLN A 42 1.83 8.15 10.81
N LYS A 43 2.39 9.30 10.38
CA LYS A 43 1.70 10.24 9.50
C LYS A 43 1.27 9.60 8.19
N ASN A 44 2.18 8.87 7.54
CA ASN A 44 1.88 8.23 6.26
C ASN A 44 0.90 7.06 6.44
N PHE A 45 1.00 6.32 7.54
CA PHE A 45 0.07 5.25 7.89
C PHE A 45 -1.36 5.78 8.04
N ASN A 46 -1.54 6.85 8.83
CA ASN A 46 -2.85 7.50 8.97
C ASN A 46 -3.36 8.06 7.63
N THR A 47 -2.47 8.62 6.81
CA THR A 47 -2.83 9.08 5.45
C THR A 47 -3.37 7.94 4.59
N ILE A 48 -2.76 6.76 4.65
CA ILE A 48 -3.20 5.59 3.89
C ILE A 48 -4.58 5.13 4.33
N LEU A 49 -4.84 5.10 5.65
CA LEU A 49 -6.16 4.75 6.19
C LEU A 49 -7.26 5.68 5.64
N GLY A 50 -7.04 7.00 5.74
CA GLY A 50 -7.99 7.98 5.18
C GLY A 50 -8.15 7.88 3.66
N LYS A 51 -7.07 7.58 2.93
CA LYS A 51 -7.13 7.41 1.47
C LYS A 51 -7.92 6.18 1.01
N ILE A 52 -7.97 5.12 1.82
CA ILE A 52 -8.81 3.94 1.54
C ILE A 52 -10.29 4.32 1.57
N GLU A 53 -10.69 5.17 2.52
CA GLU A 53 -12.05 5.70 2.61
C GLU A 53 -12.33 6.68 1.46
N GLU A 54 -11.39 7.61 1.18
CA GLU A 54 -11.46 8.61 0.10
C GLU A 54 -11.71 7.95 -1.27
N ILE A 55 -11.18 6.75 -1.55
CA ILE A 55 -11.45 6.04 -2.81
C ILE A 55 -12.95 5.84 -3.02
N THR A 56 -13.71 5.49 -1.98
CA THR A 56 -15.15 5.24 -2.12
C THR A 56 -15.89 6.55 -2.39
N GLU A 57 -15.56 7.60 -1.64
CA GLU A 57 -16.16 8.91 -1.78
C GLU A 57 -15.88 9.48 -3.17
N ARG A 58 -14.63 9.46 -3.62
CA ARG A 58 -14.26 9.90 -4.97
C ARG A 58 -14.89 9.02 -6.04
N ALA A 59 -14.96 7.70 -5.87
CA ALA A 59 -15.62 6.84 -6.86
C ALA A 59 -17.09 7.18 -7.08
N THR A 60 -17.77 7.76 -6.08
CA THR A 60 -19.15 8.24 -6.20
C THR A 60 -19.27 9.65 -6.79
N GLN A 61 -18.23 10.48 -6.74
CA GLN A 61 -18.27 11.90 -7.09
C GLN A 61 -17.48 12.26 -8.37
N THR A 62 -16.47 11.48 -8.71
CA THR A 62 -15.55 11.74 -9.82
C THR A 62 -16.09 11.16 -11.12
N GLN A 63 -16.14 12.00 -12.16
CA GLN A 63 -16.43 11.57 -13.53
C GLN A 63 -15.21 10.92 -14.21
N ASP A 64 -14.00 11.31 -13.82
CA ASP A 64 -12.75 10.75 -14.35
C ASP A 64 -12.19 9.62 -13.48
N ARG A 65 -12.65 8.39 -13.75
CA ARG A 65 -12.22 7.22 -12.98
C ARG A 65 -10.80 6.77 -13.33
N ALA A 66 -10.16 7.33 -14.36
CA ALA A 66 -8.76 7.04 -14.66
C ALA A 66 -7.84 7.52 -13.53
N GLU A 67 -8.20 8.58 -12.80
CA GLU A 67 -7.45 9.06 -11.63
C GLU A 67 -7.49 8.09 -10.42
N LEU A 68 -8.49 7.22 -10.35
CA LEU A 68 -8.70 6.31 -9.20
C LEU A 68 -7.75 5.11 -9.24
N TYR A 69 -7.43 4.58 -10.42
CA TYR A 69 -6.57 3.41 -10.54
C TYR A 69 -5.16 3.65 -9.97
N PRO A 70 -4.48 4.75 -10.34
CA PRO A 70 -3.18 5.08 -9.77
C PRO A 70 -3.18 5.22 -8.24
N MET A 71 -4.26 5.77 -7.67
CA MET A 71 -4.47 5.84 -6.22
C MET A 71 -4.60 4.45 -5.59
N CYS A 72 -5.39 3.56 -6.21
CA CYS A 72 -5.50 2.16 -5.77
C CYS A 72 -4.15 1.46 -5.74
N VAL A 73 -3.33 1.61 -6.79
CA VAL A 73 -2.03 0.93 -6.83
C VAL A 73 -1.03 1.54 -5.85
N ALA A 74 -1.05 2.86 -5.64
CA ALA A 74 -0.25 3.53 -4.62
C ALA A 74 -0.57 3.03 -3.21
N ILE A 75 -1.85 2.89 -2.86
CA ILE A 75 -2.28 2.37 -1.55
C ILE A 75 -1.90 0.89 -1.41
N GLN A 76 -2.09 0.07 -2.44
CA GLN A 76 -1.69 -1.33 -2.40
C GLN A 76 -0.17 -1.50 -2.20
N SER A 77 0.62 -0.67 -2.88
CA SER A 77 2.08 -0.63 -2.71
C SER A 77 2.46 -0.17 -1.30
N SER A 78 1.75 0.83 -0.77
CA SER A 78 1.99 1.34 0.59
C SER A 78 1.66 0.29 1.66
N ILE A 79 0.54 -0.43 1.54
CA ILE A 79 0.17 -1.56 2.42
C ILE A 79 1.26 -2.64 2.38
N THR A 80 1.81 -2.92 1.19
CA THR A 80 2.91 -3.88 1.04
C THR A 80 4.18 -3.42 1.76
N VAL A 81 4.54 -2.14 1.61
CA VAL A 81 5.69 -1.55 2.29
C VAL A 81 5.49 -1.57 3.81
N LEU A 82 4.28 -1.33 4.29
CA LEU A 82 3.93 -1.38 5.71
C LEU A 82 4.04 -2.80 6.27
N LYS A 83 3.55 -3.81 5.54
CA LYS A 83 3.74 -5.24 5.89
C LYS A 83 5.23 -5.58 6.06
N ASN A 84 6.08 -5.03 5.20
CA ASN A 84 7.51 -5.27 5.21
C ASN A 84 8.27 -4.39 6.23
N ASN A 85 7.73 -3.23 6.61
CA ASN A 85 8.37 -2.27 7.49
C ASN A 85 7.89 -2.42 8.95
N GLN A 86 8.17 -3.60 9.53
CA GLN A 86 7.82 -3.91 10.92
C GLN A 86 8.66 -3.17 11.96
N LYS A 87 9.68 -2.40 11.53
CA LYS A 87 10.61 -1.65 12.41
C LYS A 87 9.88 -0.83 13.49
N TYR A 88 8.73 -0.25 13.13
CA TYR A 88 7.99 0.67 14.00
C TYR A 88 6.79 0.05 14.71
N LYS A 89 6.55 -1.26 14.56
CA LYS A 89 5.40 -1.97 15.12
C LYS A 89 5.23 -1.73 16.63
N ALA A 90 6.29 -1.98 17.41
CA ALA A 90 6.23 -1.81 18.86
C ALA A 90 6.01 -0.35 19.32
N GLN A 91 6.46 0.63 18.54
CA GLN A 91 6.17 2.04 18.78
C GLN A 91 4.71 2.35 18.47
N TYR A 92 4.20 1.85 17.35
CA TYR A 92 2.80 1.97 16.98
C TYR A 92 1.89 1.36 18.06
N ASP A 93 2.10 0.09 18.44
CA ASP A 93 1.28 -0.63 19.42
C ASP A 93 1.27 0.06 20.80
N ARG A 94 2.36 0.75 21.18
CA ARG A 94 2.39 1.54 22.41
C ARG A 94 1.52 2.79 22.29
N ASP A 95 1.66 3.54 21.20
CA ASP A 95 1.07 4.87 21.07
C ASP A 95 -0.39 4.82 20.60
N TYR A 96 -0.79 3.76 19.90
CA TYR A 96 -2.15 3.55 19.38
C TYR A 96 -3.06 2.75 20.32
N LYS A 97 -2.59 2.36 21.51
CA LYS A 97 -3.39 1.74 22.58
C LYS A 97 -4.63 2.53 22.99
N GLN A 98 -4.68 3.83 22.71
CA GLN A 98 -5.85 4.67 22.94
C GLN A 98 -7.05 4.35 22.03
N PHE A 99 -6.84 3.63 20.94
CA PHE A 99 -7.88 3.24 19.97
C PHE A 99 -8.21 1.74 20.01
N ASP A 100 -7.77 1.01 21.05
CA ASP A 100 -7.97 -0.43 21.22
C ASP A 100 -7.64 -1.28 19.97
N THR A 101 -6.60 -0.87 19.23
CA THR A 101 -6.12 -1.59 18.04
C THR A 101 -4.61 -1.74 18.05
N THR A 102 -4.13 -2.84 17.50
CA THR A 102 -2.71 -3.11 17.23
C THR A 102 -2.34 -2.76 15.79
N PHE A 103 -1.05 -2.66 15.52
CA PHE A 103 -0.52 -2.50 14.18
C PHE A 103 -1.04 -3.57 13.22
N ASP A 104 -1.06 -4.83 13.66
CA ASP A 104 -1.51 -5.95 12.83
C ASP A 104 -3.02 -5.85 12.54
N GLU A 105 -3.84 -5.50 13.53
CA GLU A 105 -5.29 -5.31 13.37
C GLU A 105 -5.61 -4.11 12.47
N THR A 106 -4.92 -2.99 12.64
CA THR A 106 -5.10 -1.82 11.77
C THR A 106 -4.66 -2.14 10.34
N LEU A 107 -3.55 -2.85 10.16
CA LEU A 107 -3.07 -3.27 8.84
C LEU A 107 -4.00 -4.29 8.18
N ALA A 108 -4.56 -5.21 8.95
CA ALA A 108 -5.57 -6.16 8.48
C ALA A 108 -6.83 -5.42 8.03
N SER A 109 -7.31 -4.47 8.84
CA SER A 109 -8.48 -3.65 8.53
C SER A 109 -8.25 -2.80 7.28
N ALA A 110 -7.08 -2.18 7.13
CA ALA A 110 -6.71 -1.43 5.93
C ALA A 110 -6.65 -2.33 4.68
N THR A 111 -6.07 -3.54 4.82
CA THR A 111 -6.01 -4.52 3.73
C THR A 111 -7.42 -4.96 3.32
N GLN A 112 -8.29 -5.25 4.29
CA GLN A 112 -9.67 -5.63 4.04
C GLN A 112 -10.45 -4.48 3.40
N GLY A 113 -10.33 -3.26 3.93
CA GLY A 113 -10.98 -2.07 3.38
C GLY A 113 -10.61 -1.85 1.92
N LEU A 114 -9.34 -1.96 1.55
CA LEU A 114 -8.93 -1.89 0.13
C LEU A 114 -9.48 -3.06 -0.69
N SER A 115 -9.48 -4.28 -0.14
CA SER A 115 -10.06 -5.46 -0.79
C SER A 115 -11.56 -5.28 -1.08
N ASP A 116 -12.31 -4.67 -0.15
CA ASP A 116 -13.73 -4.37 -0.32
C ASP A 116 -13.98 -3.35 -1.44
N LYS A 117 -12.96 -2.56 -1.80
CA LYS A 117 -13.00 -1.63 -2.96
C LYS A 117 -12.44 -2.23 -4.24
N LYS A 118 -12.18 -3.54 -4.29
CA LYS A 118 -11.59 -4.21 -5.45
C LYS A 118 -12.33 -3.93 -6.76
N ALA A 119 -13.66 -3.98 -6.75
CA ALA A 119 -14.46 -3.73 -7.96
C ALA A 119 -14.25 -2.30 -8.51
N ILE A 120 -14.14 -1.31 -7.62
CA ILE A 120 -13.85 0.08 -7.99
C ILE A 120 -12.46 0.17 -8.61
N CYS A 121 -11.45 -0.40 -7.96
CA CYS A 121 -10.07 -0.39 -8.45
C CYS A 121 -9.91 -1.14 -9.79
N ASP A 122 -10.60 -2.26 -9.98
CA ASP A 122 -10.59 -3.02 -11.23
C ASP A 122 -11.26 -2.24 -12.38
N GLN A 123 -12.36 -1.55 -12.08
CA GLN A 123 -13.06 -0.73 -13.08
C GLN A 123 -12.21 0.48 -13.46
N ALA A 124 -11.64 1.19 -12.49
CA ALA A 124 -10.71 2.28 -12.72
C ALA A 124 -9.51 1.84 -13.56
N LYS A 125 -9.00 0.62 -13.33
CA LYS A 125 -7.89 0.05 -14.12
C LYS A 125 -8.26 -0.07 -15.60
N LYS A 126 -9.45 -0.61 -15.90
CA LYS A 126 -9.91 -0.76 -17.29
C LYS A 126 -10.01 0.59 -17.99
N GLU A 127 -10.53 1.60 -17.29
CA GLU A 127 -10.70 2.94 -17.84
C GLU A 127 -9.35 3.65 -18.05
N TYR A 128 -8.44 3.55 -17.09
CA TYR A 128 -7.07 4.08 -17.22
C TYR A 128 -6.33 3.46 -18.43
N LEU A 129 -6.41 2.14 -18.61
CA LEU A 129 -5.77 1.43 -19.73
C LEU A 129 -6.45 1.67 -21.09
N ALA A 130 -7.65 2.24 -21.12
CA ALA A 130 -8.31 2.62 -22.36
C ALA A 130 -7.89 4.01 -22.86
N GLN A 131 -7.30 4.83 -21.98
CA GLN A 131 -6.94 6.23 -22.25
C GLN A 131 -5.42 6.45 -22.36
N HIS A 132 -4.62 5.43 -22.03
CA HIS A 132 -3.16 5.45 -22.01
C HIS A 132 -2.61 4.14 -22.60
#